data_AF-A0A953U7E9-F1
#
_entry.id   AF-A0A953U7E9-F1
#
_cell.length_a   1.000
_cell.length_b   1.000
_cell.length_c   1.000
_cell.angle_alpha   90.00
_cell.angle_beta   90.00
_cell.angle_gamma   90.00
#
_symmetry.space_group_name_H-M   'P 1'
#
loop_
_entity.id
_entity.type
_entity.pdbx_description
1 polymer ?
#
loop_
_entity_poly.entity_id
_entity_poly.type
_entity_poly.pdbx_seq_one_letter_code
_entity_poly.pdbx_strand_id
1 'polypeptide(L)' 'MDFQNIANSFGHRAGLREGDVIVALDGKPVAGVDDLHRLLTDARVGVSSALTVLRHTEKLELRVVPEEAGA' A
#
# COMPACT_ATOMS: atom_id res chain seq x y z
N MET A 1 -9.81 14.03 1.71
CA MET A 1 -9.14 12.97 0.93
C MET A 1 -8.77 11.90 1.93
N ASP A 2 -9.64 10.90 1.99
CA ASP A 2 -9.84 10.05 3.16
C ASP A 2 -8.97 8.78 3.04
N PHE A 3 -8.29 8.41 4.13
CA PHE A 3 -7.44 7.21 4.25
C PHE A 3 -8.17 5.93 3.81
N GLN A 4 -9.50 5.91 3.93
CA GLN A 4 -10.34 4.78 3.57
C GLN A 4 -10.33 4.46 2.07
N ASN A 5 -10.12 5.46 1.18
CA ASN A 5 -10.33 5.25 -0.25
C ASN A 5 -9.14 4.58 -0.96
N ILE A 6 -7.91 4.82 -0.48
CA ILE A 6 -6.71 4.13 -0.97
C ILE A 6 -6.78 2.65 -0.56
N ALA A 7 -7.09 2.38 0.71
CA ALA A 7 -7.23 1.03 1.21
C ALA A 7 -8.37 0.25 0.53
N ASN A 8 -9.45 0.89 0.07
CA ASN A 8 -10.55 0.17 -0.55
C ASN A 8 -10.25 -0.28 -2.00
N SER A 9 -9.53 0.52 -2.79
CA SER A 9 -9.15 0.17 -4.17
C SER A 9 -8.00 -0.86 -4.25
N PHE A 10 -7.06 -0.81 -3.30
CA PHE A 10 -5.89 -1.70 -3.24
C PHE A 10 -6.06 -2.86 -2.26
N GLY A 11 -6.66 -2.62 -1.10
CA GLY A 11 -6.65 -3.53 0.05
C GLY A 11 -7.50 -4.77 -0.12
N HIS A 12 -8.59 -4.70 -0.87
CA HIS A 12 -9.41 -5.88 -1.14
C HIS A 12 -8.69 -6.90 -2.03
N ARG A 13 -7.77 -6.44 -2.91
CA ARG A 13 -6.93 -7.33 -3.75
C ARG A 13 -5.63 -7.75 -3.09
N ALA A 14 -5.07 -6.92 -2.22
CA ALA A 14 -3.81 -7.19 -1.53
C ALA A 14 -3.97 -7.89 -0.16
N GLY A 15 -5.21 -8.07 0.32
CA GLY A 15 -5.47 -8.67 1.64
C GLY A 15 -5.15 -7.73 2.81
N LEU A 16 -5.16 -6.42 2.58
CA LEU A 16 -5.05 -5.42 3.64
C LEU A 16 -6.32 -5.44 4.48
N ARG A 17 -6.15 -5.22 5.78
CA ARG A 17 -7.22 -5.16 6.77
C ARG A 17 -7.15 -3.84 7.51
N GLU A 18 -8.29 -3.40 8.03
CA GLU A 18 -8.31 -2.29 8.97
C GLU A 18 -7.40 -2.62 10.16
N GLY A 19 -6.57 -1.65 10.55
CA GLY A 19 -5.53 -1.82 11.57
C GLY A 19 -4.16 -2.24 11.03
N ASP A 20 -4.01 -2.50 9.73
CA ASP A 20 -2.68 -2.68 9.14
C ASP A 20 -1.94 -1.34 9.06
N VAL A 21 -0.70 -1.33 9.56
CA VAL A 21 0.18 -0.15 9.47
C VAL A 21 1.22 -0.39 8.39
N ILE A 22 1.16 0.42 7.33
CA ILE A 22 2.12 0.35 6.22
C ILE A 22 3.45 0.95 6.69
N VAL A 23 4.55 0.21 6.48
CA VAL A 23 5.89 0.64 6.89
C VAL A 23 6.92 0.64 5.76
N ALA A 24 6.67 -0.10 4.68
CA ALA A 24 7.53 -0.08 3.50
C ALA A 24 6.78 -0.45 2.21
N LEU A 25 7.30 -0.01 1.05
CA LEU A 25 6.88 -0.42 -0.29
C LEU A 25 8.12 -0.74 -1.14
N ASP A 26 8.18 -1.93 -1.72
CA ASP A 26 9.34 -2.46 -2.46
C ASP A 26 10.66 -2.31 -1.68
N GLY A 27 10.60 -2.55 -0.37
CA GLY A 27 11.73 -2.40 0.55
C GLY A 27 12.12 -0.96 0.87
N LYS A 28 11.45 0.05 0.27
CA LYS A 28 11.65 1.46 0.62
C LYS A 28 10.78 1.81 1.83
N PRO A 29 11.35 2.37 2.91
CA PRO A 29 10.60 2.73 4.10
C PRO A 29 9.62 3.86 3.78
N VAL A 30 8.39 3.72 4.27
CA VAL A 30 7.31 4.68 4.04
C VAL A 30 6.99 5.37 5.36
N ALA A 31 7.15 6.70 5.40
CA ALA A 31 6.91 7.49 6.61
C ALA A 31 5.45 7.97 6.74
N GLY A 32 4.69 7.96 5.65
CA GLY A 32 3.32 8.47 5.63
C GLY A 32 2.65 8.33 4.27
N VAL A 33 1.43 8.84 4.17
CA VAL A 33 0.58 8.69 2.98
C VAL A 33 1.15 9.38 1.76
N ASP A 34 1.71 10.58 1.91
CA ASP A 34 2.34 11.31 0.80
C ASP A 34 3.49 10.53 0.18
N ASP A 35 4.30 9.89 1.01
CA ASP A 35 5.42 9.07 0.57
C ASP A 35 4.92 7.80 -0.12
N LEU A 36 3.90 7.15 0.44
CA LEU A 36 3.24 6.00 -0.19
C LEU A 36 2.68 6.38 -1.58
N HIS A 37 1.96 7.49 -1.67
CA HIS A 37 1.38 7.97 -2.91
C HIS A 37 2.47 8.27 -3.95
N ARG A 38 3.56 8.91 -3.53
CA ARG A 38 4.70 9.22 -4.41
C ARG A 38 5.37 7.94 -4.90
N LEU A 39 5.61 6.98 -4.02
CA LEU A 39 6.23 5.71 -4.39
C LEU A 39 5.32 4.85 -5.28
N LEU A 40 4.00 4.91 -5.09
CA LEU A 40 3.03 4.28 -5.97
C LEU A 40 2.93 4.96 -7.34
N THR A 41 3.08 6.29 -7.39
CA THR A 41 3.12 7.06 -8.65
C THR A 41 4.42 6.77 -9.41
N ASP A 42 5.52 6.58 -8.70
CA ASP A 42 6.82 6.19 -9.26
C ASP A 42 6.83 4.71 -9.70
N ALA A 43 6.08 3.86 -8.99
CA ALA A 43 5.87 2.47 -9.37
C ALA A 43 5.05 2.39 -10.66
N ARG A 44 5.46 1.51 -11.57
CA ARG A 44 4.73 1.30 -12.83
C ARG A 44 3.36 0.72 -12.54
N VAL A 45 2.31 1.43 -12.96
CA VAL A 45 0.93 0.95 -12.97
C VAL A 45 0.87 -0.44 -13.60
N GLY A 46 0.22 -1.39 -12.92
CA GLY A 46 0.10 -2.78 -13.35
C GLY A 46 1.28 -3.70 -12.99
N VAL A 47 2.33 -3.20 -12.34
CA VAL A 47 3.42 -4.04 -11.80
C VAL A 47 3.13 -4.38 -10.34
N SER A 48 3.35 -5.63 -9.93
CA SER A 48 3.21 -6.01 -8.53
C SER A 48 4.34 -5.41 -7.68
N SER A 49 3.96 -4.66 -6.65
CA SER A 49 4.86 -4.10 -5.63
C SER A 49 4.70 -4.86 -4.31
N ALA A 50 5.81 -5.03 -3.59
CA ALA A 50 5.81 -5.65 -2.27
C ALA A 50 5.52 -4.61 -1.18
N LEU A 51 4.32 -4.64 -0.60
CA LEU A 51 3.92 -3.78 0.50
C LEU A 51 4.22 -4.48 1.83
N THR A 52 5.01 -3.84 2.68
CA THR A 52 5.26 -4.33 4.02
C THR A 52 4.33 -3.63 5.01
N VAL A 53 3.59 -4.44 5.76
CA VAL A 53 2.68 -3.97 6.80
C VAL A 53 2.98 -4.61 8.14
N LEU A 54 2.69 -3.88 9.21
CA LEU A 54 2.64 -4.38 10.56
C LEU A 54 1.17 -4.62 10.93
N ARG A 55 0.84 -5.88 11.21
CA ARG A 55 -0.47 -6.31 11.69
C ARG A 55 -0.30 -6.83 13.10
N HIS A 56 -0.86 -6.12 14.08
CA HIS A 56 -0.63 -6.37 15.50
C HIS A 56 0.87 -6.29 15.85
N THR A 57 1.55 -7.43 15.96
CA THR A 57 2.98 -7.55 16.25
C THR A 57 3.75 -8.27 15.15
N GLU A 58 3.07 -8.64 14.06
CA GLU A 58 3.65 -9.39 12.96
C GLU A 58 3.90 -8.47 11.77
N LYS A 59 5.08 -8.67 11.17
CA LYS A 59 5.44 -8.01 9.92
C LYS A 59 5.05 -8.92 8.76
N LEU A 60 4.10 -8.44 7.96
CA LEU A 60 3.58 -9.15 6.80
C LEU A 60 4.00 -8.44 5.53
N GLU A 61 4.30 -9.23 4.50
CA GLU A 61 4.57 -8.71 3.17
C GLU A 61 3.42 -9.11 2.25
N LEU A 62 2.74 -8.10 1.72
CA LEU A 62 1.57 -8.22 0.88
C LEU A 62 1.93 -7.75 -0.52
N ARG A 63 1.56 -8.51 -1.55
CA ARG A 63 1.70 -8.03 -2.93
C ARG A 63 0.51 -7.15 -3.29
N VAL A 64 0.79 -5.89 -3.58
CA VAL A 64 -0.18 -4.92 -4.10
C VAL A 64 0.09 -4.72 -5.59
N VAL A 65 -0.97 -4.54 -6.38
CA VAL A 65 -0.82 -4.05 -7.75
C VAL A 65 -1.39 -2.63 -7.74
N PRO A 66 -0.59 -1.60 -8.07
CA PRO A 66 -1.08 -0.26 -8.27
C PRO A 66 -2.00 -0.28 -9.51
N GLU A 67 -3.30 -0.32 -9.30
CA GLU A 67 -4.28 0.17 -10.26
C GLU A 67 -4.46 1.67 -10.03
N GLU A 68 -4.48 2.48 -11.08
CA GLU A 68 -4.77 3.90 -10.90
C GLU A 68 -6.10 4.02 -10.14
N ALA A 69 -6.08 4.73 -9.00
CA ALA A 69 -7.31 5.14 -8.36
C ALA A 69 -7.99 6.10 -9.33
N GLY A 70 -8.86 5.54 -10.17
CA GLY A 70 -9.56 6.27 -11.23
C GLY A 70 -10.14 7.57 -10.68
N ALA A 71 -9.86 8.64 -11.43
CA ALA A 71 -10.44 9.97 -11.25
C ALA A 71 -11.97 9.94 -11.21
#